data_AF-K9VB11-F1
#
_entry.id   AF-K9VB11-F1
#
_cell.length_a   1.000
_cell.length_b   1.000
_cell.length_c   1.000
_cell.angle_alpha   90.00
_cell.angle_beta   90.00
_cell.angle_gamma   90.00
#
_symmetry.space_group_name_H-M   'P 1'
#
loop_
_entity.id
_entity.type
_entity.pdbx_description
1 polymer ?
#
loop_
_entity_poly.entity_id
_entity_poly.type
_entity_poly.pdbx_seq_one_letter_code
_entity_poly.pdbx_strand_id
1 'polypeptide(L)'
;MKNLTQLTQLELVLLELVAKGQGKWSWYELANALSRRDVPREPDMMLVLKKLAADGLVKRYVETNSPRDRWELTTEGTILLTELTASELTTLCKYVEV
;
A
#
# COMPACT_ATOMS: atom_id res chain seq x y z
N MET A 1 -12.92 -10.15 -8.59
CA MET A 1 -12.52 -9.07 -7.66
C MET A 1 -12.03 -9.75 -6.38
N LYS A 2 -10.75 -9.59 -6.01
CA LYS A 2 -10.24 -10.12 -4.74
C LYS A 2 -11.08 -9.52 -3.61
N ASN A 3 -11.51 -10.36 -2.67
CA ASN A 3 -12.24 -9.88 -1.50
C ASN A 3 -11.34 -8.92 -0.72
N LEU A 4 -11.90 -7.77 -0.33
CA LEU A 4 -11.28 -6.71 0.48
C LEU A 4 -10.61 -7.25 1.77
N THR A 5 -10.96 -8.46 2.20
CA THR A 5 -10.54 -9.12 3.44
C THR A 5 -9.23 -9.92 3.37
N GLN A 6 -8.47 -9.89 2.25
CA GLN A 6 -7.29 -10.76 2.07
C GLN A 6 -5.94 -10.06 2.05
N LEU A 7 -5.87 -8.73 2.22
CA LEU A 7 -4.58 -8.06 2.30
C LEU A 7 -3.88 -8.40 3.62
N THR A 8 -2.61 -8.76 3.51
CA THR A 8 -1.71 -8.86 4.66
C THR A 8 -1.43 -7.48 5.24
N GLN A 9 -0.98 -7.43 6.50
CA GLN A 9 -0.58 -6.18 7.15
C GLN A 9 0.50 -5.43 6.37
N LEU A 10 1.46 -6.16 5.78
CA LEU A 10 2.52 -5.56 4.97
C LEU A 10 1.97 -4.96 3.66
N GLU A 11 1.04 -5.63 2.99
CA GLU A 11 0.38 -5.11 1.79
C GLU A 11 -0.40 -3.83 2.09
N LEU A 12 -1.17 -3.81 3.17
CA LEU A 12 -1.92 -2.63 3.60
C LEU A 12 -1.00 -1.45 3.86
N VAL A 13 0.05 -1.65 4.68
CA VAL A 13 0.99 -0.59 5.01
C VAL A 13 1.73 -0.08 3.76
N LEU A 14 2.05 -0.96 2.81
CA LEU A 14 2.66 -0.52 1.56
C LEU A 14 1.70 0.30 0.69
N LEU A 15 0.41 -0.05 0.62
CA LEU A 15 -0.59 0.77 -0.06
C LEU A 15 -0.71 2.15 0.56
N GLU A 16 -0.72 2.25 1.90
CA GLU A 16 -0.73 3.53 2.61
C GLU A 16 0.51 4.38 2.31
N LEU A 17 1.70 3.75 2.30
CA LEU A 17 2.95 4.46 2.01
C LEU A 17 3.01 4.93 0.56
N VAL A 18 2.56 4.12 -0.39
CA VAL A 18 2.45 4.52 -1.79
C VAL A 18 1.43 5.66 -1.96
N ALA A 19 0.29 5.61 -1.27
CA ALA A 19 -0.69 6.69 -1.23
C ALA A 19 -0.07 8.01 -0.77
N LYS A 20 0.67 7.95 0.36
CA LYS A 20 1.37 9.09 0.94
C LYS A 20 2.45 9.64 0.00
N GLY A 21 3.10 8.78 -0.77
CA GLY A 21 4.11 9.16 -1.75
C GLY A 21 3.57 9.87 -2.99
N GLN A 22 2.27 9.75 -3.29
CA GLN A 22 1.61 10.41 -4.43
C GLN A 22 2.38 10.29 -5.75
N GLY A 23 2.91 9.10 -6.06
CA GLY A 23 3.68 8.85 -7.29
C GLY A 23 5.10 9.41 -7.31
N LYS A 24 5.55 10.08 -6.24
CA LYS A 24 6.88 10.72 -6.15
C LYS A 24 7.92 9.86 -5.45
N TRP A 25 7.48 8.89 -4.64
CA TRP A 25 8.39 8.04 -3.88
C TRP A 25 8.90 6.88 -4.72
N SER A 26 10.22 6.70 -4.71
CA SER A 26 10.84 5.51 -5.26
C SER A 26 10.81 4.36 -4.25
N TRP A 27 11.26 3.19 -4.69
CA TRP A 27 11.44 2.05 -3.79
C TRP A 27 12.32 2.41 -2.57
N TYR A 28 13.29 3.32 -2.71
CA TYR A 28 14.16 3.71 -1.60
C TYR A 28 13.41 4.51 -0.53
N GLU A 29 12.61 5.51 -0.93
CA GLU A 29 11.78 6.26 0.01
C GLU A 29 10.74 5.35 0.69
N LEU A 30 10.16 4.41 -0.06
CA LEU A 30 9.24 3.41 0.49
C LEU A 30 9.91 2.51 1.51
N ALA A 31 11.10 1.97 1.20
CA ALA A 31 11.86 1.13 2.13
C ALA A 31 12.24 1.90 3.41
N ASN A 32 12.68 3.15 3.27
CA ASN A 32 13.01 4.01 4.40
C ASN A 32 11.76 4.32 5.25
N ALA A 33 10.60 4.59 4.63
CA ALA A 33 9.37 4.82 5.38
C ALA A 33 8.86 3.54 6.07
N LEU A 34 8.94 2.39 5.39
CA LEU A 34 8.61 1.07 5.93
C LEU A 34 9.53 0.70 7.10
N SER A 35 10.81 1.10 7.04
CA SER A 35 11.80 0.80 8.08
C SER A 35 11.39 1.28 9.48
N ARG A 36 10.56 2.33 9.52
CA ARG A 36 10.06 2.99 10.74
C ARG A 36 8.72 2.43 11.22
N ARG A 37 8.17 1.44 10.52
CA ARG A 37 6.92 0.76 10.87
C ARG A 37 7.25 -0.59 11.51
N ASP A 38 6.48 -0.91 12.55
CA ASP A 38 6.52 -2.23 13.17
C ASP A 38 5.61 -3.18 12.38
N VAL A 39 6.19 -3.77 11.32
CA VAL A 39 5.50 -4.68 10.40
C VAL A 39 6.42 -5.85 10.02
N PRO A 40 5.85 -7.02 9.68
CA PRO A 40 6.60 -8.14 9.15
C PRO A 40 7.47 -7.73 7.96
N ARG A 41 8.70 -8.23 7.89
CA ARG A 41 9.65 -7.97 6.79
C ARG A 41 9.68 -9.08 5.74
N GLU A 42 8.89 -10.12 5.96
CA GLU A 42 8.72 -11.23 5.04
C GLU A 42 7.27 -11.31 4.57
N PRO A 43 7.02 -11.47 3.25
CA PRO A 43 8.00 -11.48 2.16
C PRO A 43 8.62 -10.09 1.90
N ASP A 44 9.70 -10.04 1.13
CA ASP A 44 10.40 -8.80 0.78
C ASP A 44 9.47 -7.73 0.16
N MET A 45 9.69 -6.47 0.52
CA MET A 45 8.88 -5.33 0.08
C MET A 45 8.72 -5.26 -1.45
N MET A 46 9.79 -5.52 -2.21
CA MET A 46 9.74 -5.45 -3.67
C MET A 46 8.86 -6.57 -4.25
N LEU A 47 8.86 -7.74 -3.63
CA LEU A 47 7.97 -8.83 -4.02
C LEU A 47 6.50 -8.44 -3.81
N VAL A 48 6.21 -7.82 -2.66
CA VAL A 48 4.86 -7.32 -2.36
C VAL A 48 4.43 -6.22 -3.32
N LEU A 49 5.29 -5.24 -3.60
CA LEU A 49 4.99 -4.16 -4.56
C LEU A 49 4.70 -4.70 -5.98
N LYS A 50 5.48 -5.69 -6.43
CA LYS A 50 5.23 -6.36 -7.72
C LYS A 50 3.89 -7.10 -7.74
N LYS A 51 3.54 -7.76 -6.63
CA LYS A 51 2.24 -8.44 -6.48
C LYS A 51 1.09 -7.42 -6.52
N LEU A 52 1.18 -6.34 -5.75
CA LEU A 52 0.18 -5.26 -5.76
C LEU A 52 0.03 -4.63 -7.15
N ALA A 53 1.12 -4.51 -7.91
CA ALA A 53 1.05 -4.04 -9.29
C ALA A 53 0.38 -5.04 -10.23
N ALA A 54 0.68 -6.34 -10.10
CA ALA A 54 0.01 -7.39 -10.85
C ALA A 54 -1.49 -7.47 -10.52
N ASP A 55 -1.86 -7.16 -9.27
CA ASP A 55 -3.24 -7.05 -8.81
C ASP A 55 -3.92 -5.74 -9.25
N GLY A 56 -3.19 -4.83 -9.92
CA GLY A 56 -3.73 -3.57 -10.43
C GLY A 56 -3.98 -2.50 -9.36
N LEU A 57 -3.44 -2.65 -8.15
CA LEU A 57 -3.63 -1.71 -7.02
C LEU A 57 -2.60 -0.58 -7.00
N VAL A 58 -1.41 -0.84 -7.55
CA VAL A 58 -0.35 0.16 -7.72
C VAL A 58 0.20 0.11 -9.13
N LYS A 59 0.80 1.21 -9.55
CA LYS A 59 1.48 1.34 -10.84
C LYS A 59 2.94 1.69 -10.60
N ARG A 60 3.82 0.96 -11.27
CA ARG A 60 5.26 1.23 -11.32
C ARG A 60 5.57 2.13 -12.51
N TYR A 61 6.29 3.22 -12.27
CA TYR A 61 6.88 4.06 -13.29
C TYR A 61 8.39 3.85 -13.33
N VAL A 62 8.85 3.29 -14.44
CA VAL A 62 10.28 3.09 -14.70
C VAL A 62 10.82 4.35 -15.36
N GLU A 63 11.81 4.97 -14.72
CA GLU A 63 12.54 6.09 -15.31
C GLU A 63 13.78 5.56 -16.05
N THR A 64 13.90 5.91 -17.33
CA THR A 64 15.06 5.52 -18.15
C THR A 64 16.35 6.05 -17.51
N ASN A 65 17.35 5.18 -17.34
CA ASN A 65 18.65 5.47 -16.70
C ASN A 65 18.59 5.81 -15.20
N SER A 66 17.50 5.51 -14.51
CA SER A 66 17.36 5.71 -13.08
C SER A 66 17.00 4.40 -12.38
N PRO A 67 17.73 3.98 -11.34
CA PRO A 67 17.35 2.83 -10.53
C PRO A 67 16.18 3.15 -9.58
N ARG A 68 15.56 4.32 -9.69
CA ARG A 68 14.56 4.85 -8.76
C ARG A 68 13.14 4.73 -9.34
N ASP A 69 12.72 3.49 -9.57
CA ASP A 69 11.32 3.23 -9.95
C ASP A 69 10.38 3.88 -8.96
N ARG A 70 9.44 4.68 -9.48
CA ARG A 70 8.41 5.35 -8.67
C ARG A 70 7.15 4.51 -8.63
N TRP A 71 6.41 4.61 -7.55
CA TRP A 71 5.18 3.86 -7.34
C TRP A 71 4.04 4.80 -7.01
N GLU A 72 2.89 4.55 -7.62
CA GLU A 72 1.66 5.33 -7.44
C GLU A 72 0.48 4.40 -7.21
N LEU A 73 -0.53 4.83 -6.47
CA LEU A 73 -1.79 4.12 -6.38
C LEU A 73 -2.55 4.22 -7.71
N THR A 74 -3.25 3.15 -8.07
CA THR A 74 -4.28 3.21 -9.10
C THR A 74 -5.60 3.71 -8.51
N THR A 75 -6.59 3.95 -9.37
CA THR A 75 -7.96 4.26 -8.95
C THR A 75 -8.51 3.12 -8.08
N GLU A 76 -8.29 1.88 -8.50
CA GLU A 76 -8.73 0.67 -7.81
C GLU A 76 -8.06 0.54 -6.43
N GLY A 77 -6.75 0.79 -6.35
CA GLY A 77 -6.04 0.80 -5.06
C GLY A 77 -6.52 1.90 -4.12
N THR A 78 -6.88 3.06 -4.67
CA THR A 78 -7.42 4.19 -3.89
C THR A 78 -8.79 3.87 -3.31
N ILE A 79 -9.70 3.31 -4.12
CA ILE A 79 -11.04 2.89 -3.69
C ILE A 79 -10.89 1.84 -2.57
N LEU A 80 -10.07 0.82 -2.79
CA LEU A 80 -9.85 -0.25 -1.83
C LEU A 80 -9.32 0.29 -0.49
N LEU A 81 -8.33 1.18 -0.52
CA LEU A 81 -7.76 1.76 0.71
C LEU A 81 -8.78 2.63 1.46
N THR A 82 -9.63 3.35 0.71
CA THR A 82 -10.71 4.17 1.29
C THR A 82 -11.79 3.31 1.93
N GLU A 83 -12.18 2.20 1.30
CA GLU A 83 -13.17 1.26 1.84
C GLU A 83 -12.68 0.58 3.13
N LEU A 84 -11.39 0.21 3.19
CA LEU A 84 -10.79 -0.38 4.39
C LEU A 84 -10.75 0.60 5.55
N THR A 85 -10.27 1.82 5.33
CA THR A 85 -10.24 2.86 6.36
C THR A 85 -11.65 3.23 6.86
N ALA A 86 -12.64 3.30 5.96
CA ALA A 86 -14.04 3.51 6.35
C ALA A 86 -14.62 2.33 7.14
N SER A 87 -14.23 1.10 6.82
CA SER A 87 -14.65 -0.11 7.54
C SER A 87 -14.06 -0.19 8.96
N GLU A 88 -12.78 0.17 9.12
CA GLU A 88 -12.13 0.27 10.44
C GLU A 88 -12.78 1.34 11.31
N LEU A 89 -13.08 2.51 10.74
CA LEU A 89 -13.80 3.59 11.45
C LEU A 89 -15.22 3.17 11.85
N THR A 90 -15.92 2.46 10.97
CA THR A 90 -17.26 1.94 11.27
C THR A 90 -17.22 0.89 12.38
N THR A 91 -16.16 0.07 12.42
CA THR A 91 -15.96 -0.92 13.48
C THR A 91 -15.65 -0.23 14.80
N LEU A 92 -14.77 0.79 14.82
CA LEU A 92 -14.46 1.57 16.01
C LEU A 92 -15.68 2.32 16.56
N CYS A 93 -16.50 2.93 15.71
CA CYS A 93 -17.72 3.62 16.15
C CYS A 93 -18.74 2.68 16.80
N LYS A 94 -18.83 1.41 16.38
CA LYS A 94 -19.70 0.40 17.03
C LYS A 94 -19.26 0.00 18.43
N TYR A 95 -17.99 0.21 18.79
CA TYR A 95 -17.45 -0.11 20.13
C TYR A 95 -17.47 1.09 21.10
N VAL A 96 -17.88 2.27 20.65
CA VAL A 96 -17.94 3.50 21.48
C VAL A 96 -19.36 3.75 22.03
N GLU A 97 -20.35 2.92 21.69
CA GLU A 97 -21.64 2.90 22.39
C GLU A 97 -21.56 2.00 23.64
N VAL A 98 -21.00 2.54 24.74
CA VAL A 98 -21.21 2.03 26.11
C VAL A 98 -21.37 3.20 27.09
#